data_AF-A0A6S7IH20-F1
#
_entry.id   AF-A0A6S7IH20-F1
#
_cell.length_a   1.000
_cell.length_b   1.000
_cell.length_c   1.000
_cell.angle_alpha   90.00
_cell.angle_beta   90.00
_cell.angle_gamma   90.00
#
_symmetry.space_group_name_H-M   'P 1'
#
loop_
_entity.id
_entity.type
_entity.pdbx_description
1 polymer ?
#
loop_
_entity_poly.entity_id
_entity_poly.type
_entity_poly.pdbx_seq_one_letter_code
_entity_poly.pdbx_strand_id
1 'polypeptide(L)'
;NQGIWDHIKNDEELLKDNIQCVKDVIELSFLLSTKLSKKSEKYCERFLEGLTSSLFFIDVLPQFVRNNASELNRDDSERLKSLLELMMQFSTQTATQIWNVAEHLANAIEDNSKCQGVKYLADLGKVLARKVSGFQDVDTTNCKWNELPTIPTEKEILAAFDLKSLEPIKRKTPYTSKEEYLDINYRLLREECFRNLCDGIQNFRENQICEAQKMKMYRITLHRITGGNTQIFLLLNCMDYYEKENSLEEEEDTSNEILYGSLMCISLNKKFDRLIWATVVKCDPRLCAQSNPNSNIK
;
A
#
# COMPACT_ATOMS: atom_id res chain seq x y z
N ASN A 1 18.74 2.63 -28.78
CA ASN A 1 19.21 1.68 -27.74
C ASN A 1 18.09 0.76 -27.36
N GLN A 2 17.92 -0.34 -28.10
CA GLN A 2 17.09 -1.45 -27.66
C GLN A 2 17.78 -2.08 -26.45
N GLY A 3 17.05 -2.20 -25.34
CA GLY A 3 17.56 -2.79 -24.11
C GLY A 3 17.73 -4.29 -24.24
N ILE A 4 18.52 -4.90 -23.37
CA ILE A 4 18.69 -6.38 -23.30
C ILE A 4 17.35 -7.13 -23.22
N TRP A 5 16.36 -6.50 -22.58
CA TRP A 5 15.00 -7.02 -22.47
C TRP A 5 14.22 -7.01 -23.78
N ASP A 6 14.52 -6.12 -24.73
CA ASP A 6 13.86 -6.07 -26.04
C ASP A 6 14.25 -7.26 -26.93
N HIS A 7 15.37 -7.93 -26.66
CA HIS A 7 15.76 -9.17 -27.34
C HIS A 7 15.08 -10.40 -26.72
N ILE A 8 14.93 -10.43 -25.40
CA ILE A 8 14.12 -11.45 -24.72
C ILE A 8 12.62 -11.26 -25.05
N LYS A 9 12.19 -10.02 -25.31
CA LYS A 9 10.81 -9.66 -25.65
C LYS A 9 10.29 -10.33 -26.93
N ASN A 10 11.12 -10.80 -27.85
CA ASN A 10 10.65 -11.32 -29.14
C ASN A 10 10.94 -12.81 -29.35
N ASP A 11 11.52 -13.50 -28.38
CA ASP A 11 11.92 -14.89 -28.54
C ASP A 11 10.99 -15.82 -27.73
N GLU A 12 9.77 -16.02 -28.26
CA GLU A 12 8.78 -16.94 -27.69
C GLU A 12 9.29 -18.39 -27.62
N GLU A 13 10.23 -18.78 -28.49
CA GLU A 13 10.77 -20.14 -28.57
C GLU A 13 11.77 -20.44 -27.44
N LEU A 14 12.51 -19.43 -26.95
CA LEU A 14 13.45 -19.60 -25.85
C LEU A 14 12.77 -19.83 -24.48
N LEU A 15 11.52 -19.39 -24.34
CA LEU A 15 10.81 -19.32 -23.05
C LEU A 15 9.62 -20.28 -22.93
N LYS A 16 9.09 -20.83 -24.04
CA LYS A 16 8.15 -21.95 -24.03
C LYS A 16 8.91 -23.21 -23.61
N ASP A 17 8.70 -23.66 -22.38
CA ASP A 17 9.05 -24.99 -21.85
C ASP A 17 10.45 -25.18 -21.22
N ASN A 18 11.27 -24.15 -21.06
CA ASN A 18 12.54 -24.29 -20.34
C ASN A 18 12.50 -23.67 -18.93
N ILE A 19 12.04 -24.46 -17.95
CA ILE A 19 12.05 -24.12 -16.51
C ILE A 19 13.41 -23.56 -16.06
N GLN A 20 14.51 -24.13 -16.57
CA GLN A 20 15.85 -23.68 -16.22
C GLN A 20 16.14 -22.27 -16.76
N CYS A 21 15.68 -21.96 -17.98
CA CYS A 21 15.85 -20.62 -18.54
C CYS A 21 15.13 -19.55 -17.69
N VAL A 22 13.91 -19.84 -17.22
CA VAL A 22 13.18 -18.91 -16.34
C VAL A 22 13.93 -18.70 -15.01
N LYS A 23 14.46 -19.78 -14.41
CA LYS A 23 15.28 -19.71 -13.19
C LYS A 23 16.55 -18.89 -13.40
N ASP A 24 17.25 -19.08 -14.52
CA ASP A 24 18.46 -18.34 -14.86
C ASP A 24 18.17 -16.84 -15.05
N VAL A 25 17.04 -16.49 -15.70
CA VAL A 25 16.62 -15.10 -15.86
C VAL A 25 16.30 -14.47 -14.49
N ILE A 26 15.62 -15.19 -13.58
CA ILE A 26 15.37 -14.72 -12.22
C ILE A 26 16.69 -14.47 -11.48
N GLU A 27 17.63 -15.42 -11.54
CA GLU A 27 18.93 -15.32 -10.87
C GLU A 27 19.75 -14.14 -11.40
N LEU A 28 19.88 -14.01 -12.72
CA LEU A 28 20.62 -12.91 -13.35
C LEU A 28 19.98 -11.56 -13.00
N SER A 29 18.65 -11.47 -13.07
CA SER A 29 17.90 -10.25 -12.73
C SER A 29 18.15 -9.85 -11.28
N PHE A 30 18.10 -10.81 -10.36
CA PHE A 30 18.35 -10.58 -8.94
C PHE A 30 19.79 -10.11 -8.68
N LEU A 31 20.79 -10.80 -9.25
CA LEU A 31 22.20 -10.47 -9.08
C LEU A 31 22.54 -9.09 -9.65
N LEU A 32 22.02 -8.77 -10.83
CA LEU A 32 22.23 -7.47 -11.47
C LEU A 32 21.55 -6.35 -10.68
N SER A 33 20.29 -6.52 -10.30
CA SER A 33 19.55 -5.52 -9.52
C SER A 33 20.23 -5.24 -8.18
N THR A 34 20.70 -6.28 -7.49
CA THR A 34 21.41 -6.15 -6.20
C THR A 34 22.76 -5.44 -6.34
N LYS A 35 23.49 -5.67 -7.44
CA LYS A 35 24.74 -4.96 -7.73
C LYS A 35 24.49 -3.51 -8.14
N LEU A 36 23.46 -3.27 -8.95
CA LEU A 36 23.11 -1.94 -9.42
C LEU A 36 22.58 -1.07 -8.28
N SER A 37 21.72 -1.59 -7.40
CA SER A 37 21.19 -0.84 -6.26
C SER A 37 22.29 -0.30 -5.33
N LYS A 38 23.39 -1.06 -5.16
CA LYS A 38 24.56 -0.63 -4.40
C LYS A 38 25.42 0.42 -5.10
N LYS A 39 25.39 0.46 -6.44
CA LYS A 39 26.27 1.32 -7.25
C LYS A 39 25.58 2.63 -7.67
N SER A 40 24.30 2.55 -8.05
CA SER A 40 23.52 3.70 -8.50
C SER A 40 22.03 3.34 -8.55
N GLU A 41 21.25 4.06 -7.73
CA GLU A 41 19.80 3.91 -7.67
C GLU A 41 19.13 4.11 -9.04
N LYS A 42 19.52 5.17 -9.76
CA LYS A 42 18.98 5.52 -11.08
C LYS A 42 19.21 4.45 -12.16
N TYR A 43 20.35 3.75 -12.13
CA TYR A 43 20.59 2.66 -13.09
C TYR A 43 19.82 1.40 -12.70
N CYS A 44 19.66 1.13 -11.41
CA CYS A 44 18.83 0.04 -10.92
C CYS A 44 17.36 0.25 -11.31
N GLU A 45 16.83 1.45 -11.10
CA GLU A 45 15.47 1.84 -11.49
C GLU A 45 15.23 1.60 -12.98
N ARG A 46 16.07 2.16 -13.86
CA ARG A 46 15.95 1.95 -15.32
C ARG A 46 16.03 0.48 -15.74
N PHE A 47 16.89 -0.30 -15.09
CA PHE A 47 17.02 -1.72 -15.37
C PHE A 47 15.74 -2.48 -15.01
N LEU A 48 15.21 -2.20 -13.82
CA LEU A 48 13.99 -2.83 -13.31
C LEU A 48 12.76 -2.40 -14.11
N GLU A 49 12.64 -1.14 -14.52
CA GLU A 49 11.59 -0.67 -15.44
C GLU A 49 11.60 -1.43 -16.77
N GLY A 50 12.79 -1.68 -17.32
CA GLY A 50 12.94 -2.47 -18.54
C GLY A 50 12.51 -3.93 -18.35
N LEU A 51 12.82 -4.51 -17.20
CA LEU A 51 12.42 -5.88 -16.84
C LEU A 51 10.91 -5.98 -16.64
N THR A 52 10.31 -5.08 -15.86
CA THR A 52 8.85 -5.10 -15.58
C THR A 52 8.02 -4.83 -16.83
N SER A 53 8.58 -4.13 -17.81
CA SER A 53 7.94 -3.88 -19.12
C SER A 53 8.15 -5.01 -20.16
N SER A 54 8.90 -6.07 -19.81
CA SER A 54 9.22 -7.17 -20.74
C SER A 54 8.09 -8.20 -20.85
N LEU A 55 8.01 -8.90 -21.99
CA LEU A 55 7.07 -10.04 -22.13
C LEU A 55 7.38 -11.17 -21.17
N PHE A 56 8.65 -11.33 -20.78
CA PHE A 56 9.03 -12.25 -19.72
C PHE A 56 8.29 -11.95 -18.42
N PHE A 57 8.28 -10.68 -17.98
CA PHE A 57 7.64 -10.33 -16.72
C PHE A 57 6.11 -10.25 -16.82
N ILE A 58 5.59 -9.80 -17.96
CA ILE A 58 4.15 -9.59 -18.15
C ILE A 58 3.40 -10.91 -18.35
N ASP A 59 4.02 -11.89 -19.01
CA ASP A 59 3.33 -13.13 -19.42
C ASP A 59 4.02 -14.40 -18.90
N VAL A 60 5.32 -14.56 -19.21
CA VAL A 60 6.04 -15.82 -18.92
C VAL A 60 6.18 -16.09 -17.42
N LEU A 61 6.64 -15.10 -16.65
CA LEU A 61 6.89 -15.26 -15.22
C LEU A 61 5.60 -15.52 -14.43
N PRO A 62 4.48 -14.78 -14.62
CA PRO A 62 3.20 -15.11 -13.99
C PRO A 62 2.71 -16.52 -14.33
N GLN A 63 2.77 -16.94 -15.60
CA GLN A 63 2.38 -18.28 -16.01
C GLN A 63 3.28 -19.36 -15.40
N PHE A 64 4.60 -19.13 -15.39
CA PHE A 64 5.58 -20.02 -14.81
C PHE A 64 5.32 -20.21 -13.31
N VAL A 65 5.13 -19.13 -12.55
CA VAL A 65 4.84 -19.20 -11.10
C VAL A 65 3.50 -19.88 -10.86
N ARG A 66 2.48 -19.64 -11.70
CA ARG A 66 1.19 -20.32 -11.57
C ARG A 66 1.29 -21.84 -11.79
N ASN A 67 2.08 -22.27 -12.77
CA ASN A 67 2.12 -23.67 -13.21
C ASN A 67 3.21 -24.50 -12.49
N ASN A 68 4.31 -23.87 -12.07
CA ASN A 68 5.52 -24.56 -11.59
C ASN A 68 5.97 -24.08 -10.20
N ALA A 69 5.09 -23.42 -9.45
CA ALA A 69 5.41 -22.88 -8.13
C ALA A 69 6.00 -23.93 -7.17
N SER A 70 5.49 -25.15 -7.23
CA SER A 70 5.94 -26.31 -6.44
C SER A 70 7.32 -26.84 -6.85
N GLU A 71 7.79 -26.50 -8.04
CA GLU A 71 9.09 -26.92 -8.59
C GLU A 71 10.22 -25.92 -8.34
N LEU A 72 9.87 -24.77 -7.75
CA LEU A 72 10.85 -23.83 -7.23
C LEU A 72 11.46 -24.41 -5.95
N ASN A 73 12.77 -24.58 -5.95
CA ASN A 73 13.47 -24.86 -4.70
C ASN A 73 13.40 -23.63 -3.77
N ARG A 74 13.83 -23.81 -2.53
CA ARG A 74 13.82 -22.74 -1.52
C ARG A 74 14.63 -21.52 -1.96
N ASP A 75 15.79 -21.73 -2.58
CA ASP A 75 16.70 -20.64 -2.96
C ASP A 75 16.13 -19.81 -4.11
N ASP A 76 15.55 -20.45 -5.12
CA ASP A 76 14.89 -19.79 -6.25
C ASP A 76 13.66 -19.00 -5.79
N SER A 77 12.89 -19.56 -4.85
CA SER A 77 11.75 -18.87 -4.25
C SER A 77 12.18 -17.61 -3.49
N GLU A 78 13.22 -17.70 -2.66
CA GLU A 78 13.73 -16.54 -1.90
C GLU A 78 14.36 -15.47 -2.81
N ARG A 79 15.04 -15.89 -3.90
CA ARG A 79 15.53 -14.96 -4.92
C ARG A 79 14.39 -14.23 -5.62
N LEU A 80 13.33 -14.94 -5.99
CA LEU A 80 12.16 -14.33 -6.61
C LEU A 80 11.46 -13.36 -5.65
N LYS A 81 11.26 -13.73 -4.38
CA LYS A 81 10.73 -12.81 -3.36
C LYS A 81 11.55 -11.52 -3.26
N SER A 82 12.87 -11.67 -3.15
CA SER A 82 13.80 -10.54 -3.02
C SER A 82 13.81 -9.66 -4.28
N LEU A 83 13.70 -10.26 -5.47
CA LEU A 83 13.59 -9.54 -6.73
C LEU A 83 12.28 -8.74 -6.79
N LEU A 84 11.15 -9.32 -6.41
CA LEU A 84 9.85 -8.65 -6.37
C LEU A 84 9.84 -7.50 -5.36
N GLU A 85 10.49 -7.65 -4.21
CA GLU A 85 10.67 -6.56 -3.23
C GLU A 85 11.49 -5.40 -3.81
N LEU A 86 12.61 -5.69 -4.48
CA LEU A 86 13.43 -4.67 -5.16
C LEU A 86 12.62 -3.97 -6.25
N MET A 87 11.88 -4.72 -7.07
CA MET A 87 11.00 -4.14 -8.09
C MET A 87 9.95 -3.22 -7.46
N MET A 88 9.31 -3.63 -6.37
CA MET A 88 8.31 -2.82 -5.68
C MET A 88 8.91 -1.53 -5.10
N GLN A 89 10.17 -1.57 -4.69
CA GLN A 89 10.90 -0.42 -4.17
C GLN A 89 11.25 0.62 -5.24
N PHE A 90 11.51 0.19 -6.48
CA PHE A 90 12.00 1.04 -7.57
C PHE A 90 10.98 1.33 -8.68
N SER A 91 9.90 0.55 -8.80
CA SER A 91 8.91 0.71 -9.86
C SER A 91 7.48 0.55 -9.33
N THR A 92 6.98 1.61 -8.68
CA THR A 92 5.60 1.63 -8.14
C THR A 92 4.53 1.59 -9.23
N GLN A 93 4.86 2.01 -10.46
CA GLN A 93 3.94 2.01 -11.60
C GLN A 93 3.56 0.59 -12.03
N THR A 94 4.44 -0.39 -11.83
CA THR A 94 4.20 -1.80 -12.13
C THR A 94 3.80 -2.62 -10.89
N ALA A 95 3.44 -1.95 -9.79
CA ALA A 95 3.14 -2.59 -8.51
C ALA A 95 2.06 -3.68 -8.62
N THR A 96 1.04 -3.49 -9.45
CA THR A 96 -0.04 -4.48 -9.64
C THR A 96 0.42 -5.72 -10.39
N GLN A 97 1.31 -5.57 -11.38
CA GLN A 97 1.90 -6.70 -12.09
C GLN A 97 2.82 -7.51 -11.17
N ILE A 98 3.66 -6.81 -10.39
CA ILE A 98 4.49 -7.42 -9.35
C ILE A 98 3.62 -8.15 -8.32
N TRP A 99 2.49 -7.53 -7.93
CA TRP A 99 1.55 -8.11 -6.97
C TRP A 99 0.96 -9.44 -7.45
N ASN A 100 0.55 -9.53 -8.71
CA ASN A 100 -0.03 -10.76 -9.26
C ASN A 100 0.95 -11.94 -9.23
N VAL A 101 2.23 -11.68 -9.52
CA VAL A 101 3.29 -12.71 -9.40
C VAL A 101 3.50 -13.09 -7.93
N ALA A 102 3.54 -12.10 -7.04
CA ALA A 102 3.70 -12.32 -5.61
C ALA A 102 2.54 -13.12 -5.00
N GLU A 103 1.30 -12.89 -5.44
CA GLU A 103 0.10 -13.61 -4.98
C GLU A 103 0.15 -15.09 -5.38
N HIS A 104 0.54 -15.39 -6.62
CA HIS A 104 0.75 -16.78 -7.04
C HIS A 104 1.86 -17.47 -6.25
N LEU A 105 2.97 -16.77 -5.99
CA LEU A 105 4.05 -17.29 -5.16
C LEU A 105 3.61 -17.50 -3.70
N ALA A 106 2.81 -16.59 -3.15
CA ALA A 106 2.29 -16.68 -1.79
C ALA A 106 1.37 -17.90 -1.60
N ASN A 107 0.47 -18.14 -2.55
CA ASN A 107 -0.42 -19.30 -2.51
C ASN A 107 0.36 -20.62 -2.55
N ALA A 108 1.46 -20.69 -3.30
CA ALA A 108 2.34 -21.86 -3.32
C ALA A 108 3.09 -22.10 -2.00
N ILE A 109 3.35 -21.04 -1.23
CA ILE A 109 4.01 -21.13 0.07
C ILE A 109 3.04 -21.63 1.16
N GLU A 110 1.74 -21.33 1.03
CA GLU A 110 0.73 -21.70 2.04
C GLU A 110 0.51 -23.20 2.20
N ASP A 111 0.76 -24.00 1.15
CA ASP A 111 0.72 -25.46 1.22
C ASP A 111 1.74 -26.04 2.23
N ASN A 112 2.79 -25.28 2.58
CA ASN A 112 3.81 -25.67 3.56
C ASN A 112 3.63 -25.06 4.96
N SER A 113 2.91 -23.92 5.09
CA SER A 113 2.43 -23.38 6.36
C SER A 113 1.40 -22.26 6.16
N LYS A 114 0.24 -22.35 6.83
CA LYS A 114 -0.96 -21.50 6.63
C LYS A 114 -0.79 -19.97 6.77
N CYS A 115 0.36 -19.45 7.19
CA CYS A 115 0.54 -18.02 7.47
C CYS A 115 1.76 -17.37 6.79
N GLN A 116 2.60 -18.13 6.08
CA GLN A 116 3.80 -17.56 5.47
C GLN A 116 3.51 -16.75 4.19
N GLY A 117 2.56 -17.20 3.37
CA GLY A 117 2.12 -16.48 2.16
C GLY A 117 1.53 -15.11 2.49
N VAL A 118 0.53 -15.07 3.39
CA VAL A 118 -0.04 -13.81 3.90
C VAL A 118 1.03 -12.88 4.48
N LYS A 119 1.97 -13.41 5.28
CA LYS A 119 3.05 -12.60 5.86
C LYS A 119 3.93 -11.98 4.78
N TYR A 120 4.31 -12.75 3.77
CA TYR A 120 5.08 -12.28 2.63
C TYR A 120 4.35 -11.15 1.88
N LEU A 121 3.08 -11.36 1.52
CA LEU A 121 2.28 -10.31 0.86
C LEU A 121 2.15 -9.06 1.73
N ALA A 122 1.94 -9.20 3.03
CA ALA A 122 1.87 -8.07 3.95
C ALA A 122 3.20 -7.31 4.02
N ASP A 123 4.34 -8.00 4.02
CA ASP A 123 5.66 -7.38 4.02
C ASP A 123 5.96 -6.67 2.70
N LEU A 124 5.60 -7.26 1.56
CA LEU A 124 5.70 -6.63 0.24
C LEU A 124 4.78 -5.39 0.13
N GLY A 125 3.56 -5.48 0.65
CA GLY A 125 2.62 -4.35 0.73
C GLY A 125 3.17 -3.18 1.55
N LYS A 126 3.92 -3.45 2.63
CA LYS A 126 4.61 -2.40 3.40
C LYS A 126 5.71 -1.72 2.58
N VAL A 127 6.42 -2.45 1.72
CA VAL A 127 7.44 -1.85 0.83
C VAL A 127 6.77 -0.87 -0.13
N LEU A 128 5.65 -1.26 -0.75
CA LEU A 128 4.88 -0.39 -1.63
C LEU A 128 4.31 0.82 -0.89
N ALA A 129 3.67 0.61 0.27
CA ALA A 129 3.03 1.68 1.04
C ALA A 129 4.01 2.81 1.40
N ARG A 130 5.28 2.49 1.63
CA ARG A 130 6.34 3.49 1.89
C ARG A 130 6.69 4.37 0.68
N LYS A 131 6.32 3.93 -0.52
CA LYS A 131 6.65 4.61 -1.80
C LYS A 131 5.47 5.35 -2.41
N VAL A 132 4.24 5.12 -1.93
CA VAL A 132 3.07 5.90 -2.36
C VAL A 132 3.16 7.32 -1.82
N SER A 133 2.86 8.30 -2.68
CA SER A 133 2.83 9.74 -2.34
C SER A 133 1.97 9.99 -1.10
N GLY A 134 2.55 10.63 -0.07
CA GLY A 134 1.92 10.84 1.23
C GLY A 134 2.63 10.15 2.40
N PHE A 135 3.49 9.17 2.14
CA PHE A 135 4.37 8.56 3.17
C PHE A 135 5.68 9.34 3.39
N GLN A 136 6.13 10.11 2.40
CA GLN A 136 7.35 10.90 2.56
C GLN A 136 7.07 12.04 3.54
N ASP A 137 7.81 12.04 4.64
CA ASP A 137 7.82 13.09 5.65
C ASP A 137 8.43 14.38 5.07
N VAL A 138 7.67 15.04 4.22
CA VAL A 138 8.02 16.32 3.59
C VAL A 138 7.85 17.42 4.63
N ASP A 139 8.86 18.26 4.79
CA ASP A 139 8.75 19.48 5.58
C ASP A 139 7.77 20.46 4.89
N THR A 140 6.55 20.56 5.41
CA THR A 140 5.48 21.39 4.85
C THR A 140 5.58 22.87 5.24
N THR A 141 6.55 23.25 6.08
CA THR A 141 6.67 24.62 6.61
C THR A 141 6.92 25.66 5.52
N ASN A 142 7.69 25.31 4.48
CA ASN A 142 8.07 26.22 3.40
C ASN A 142 7.46 25.87 2.03
N CYS A 143 6.59 24.86 1.96
CA CYS A 143 5.91 24.48 0.72
C CYS A 143 4.87 25.52 0.30
N LYS A 144 4.69 25.72 -1.00
CA LYS A 144 3.51 26.43 -1.51
C LYS A 144 2.26 25.53 -1.40
N TRP A 145 1.07 26.12 -1.42
CA TRP A 145 -0.19 25.38 -1.35
C TRP A 145 -0.32 24.21 -2.33
N ASN A 146 0.20 24.35 -3.54
CA ASN A 146 0.14 23.33 -4.59
C ASN A 146 1.21 22.24 -4.47
N GLU A 147 2.16 22.42 -3.56
CA GLU A 147 3.22 21.46 -3.22
C GLU A 147 2.89 20.70 -1.93
N LEU A 148 1.92 21.19 -1.16
CA LEU A 148 1.47 20.53 0.08
C LEU A 148 0.80 19.19 -0.23
N PRO A 149 1.09 18.14 0.55
CA PRO A 149 0.42 16.86 0.38
C PRO A 149 -1.07 16.98 0.72
N THR A 150 -1.90 16.27 -0.04
CA THR A 150 -3.37 16.28 0.14
C THR A 150 -3.82 15.66 1.48
N ILE A 151 -2.95 14.86 2.09
CA ILE A 151 -3.15 14.23 3.41
C ILE A 151 -2.11 14.77 4.41
N PRO A 152 -2.37 14.69 5.73
CA PRO A 152 -1.40 15.06 6.75
C PRO A 152 -0.15 14.16 6.70
N THR A 153 1.00 14.79 6.94
CA THR A 153 2.27 14.09 7.15
C THR A 153 2.33 13.47 8.55
N GLU A 154 3.26 12.55 8.76
CA GLU A 154 3.51 11.98 10.09
C GLU A 154 3.90 13.07 11.10
N LYS A 155 4.72 14.06 10.70
CA LYS A 155 5.05 15.21 11.55
C LYS A 155 3.81 16.01 11.96
N GLU A 156 2.90 16.29 11.04
CA GLU A 156 1.67 17.05 11.35
C GLU A 156 0.73 16.29 12.28
N ILE A 157 0.72 14.95 12.21
CA ILE A 157 -0.08 14.11 13.11
C ILE A 157 0.56 14.00 14.50
N LEU A 158 1.90 14.01 14.55
CA LEU A 158 2.66 13.83 15.80
C LEU A 158 2.92 15.15 16.53
N ALA A 159 2.84 16.29 15.85
CA ALA A 159 3.05 17.61 16.43
C ALA A 159 1.74 18.18 16.99
N ALA A 160 1.83 18.86 18.12
CA ALA A 160 0.74 19.71 18.58
C ALA A 160 0.57 20.87 17.60
N PHE A 161 -0.57 20.93 16.91
CA PHE A 161 -0.82 21.97 15.93
C PHE A 161 -1.03 23.33 16.60
N ASP A 162 -0.24 24.33 16.21
CA ASP A 162 -0.46 25.71 16.65
C ASP A 162 -1.40 26.43 15.68
N LEU A 163 -2.67 26.56 16.05
CA LEU A 163 -3.67 27.37 15.34
C LEU A 163 -3.20 28.79 15.03
N LYS A 164 -2.31 29.37 15.85
CA LYS A 164 -1.80 30.73 15.64
C LYS A 164 -0.81 30.82 14.49
N SER A 165 -0.29 29.69 14.01
CA SER A 165 0.58 29.63 12.84
C SER A 165 -0.18 29.83 11.51
N LEU A 166 -1.51 29.65 11.51
CA LEU A 166 -2.33 29.86 10.31
C LEU A 166 -2.78 31.31 10.19
N GLU A 167 -2.62 31.86 8.99
CA GLU A 167 -3.24 33.13 8.65
C GLU A 167 -4.77 32.98 8.58
N PRO A 168 -5.55 33.84 9.26
CA PRO A 168 -7.00 33.80 9.19
C PRO A 168 -7.51 34.34 7.85
N ILE A 169 -8.72 33.93 7.47
CA ILE A 169 -9.42 34.48 6.29
C ILE A 169 -9.48 36.01 6.40
N LYS A 170 -8.94 36.70 5.38
CA LYS A 170 -8.99 38.16 5.31
C LYS A 170 -10.43 38.60 5.01
N ARG A 171 -11.10 39.18 6.01
CA ARG A 171 -12.48 39.69 5.89
C ARG A 171 -12.57 41.18 5.55
N LYS A 172 -11.59 41.96 5.97
CA LYS A 172 -11.60 43.44 5.89
C LYS A 172 -10.56 44.01 4.95
N THR A 173 -9.61 43.20 4.52
CA THR A 173 -8.52 43.58 3.62
C THR A 173 -8.55 42.68 2.39
N PRO A 174 -8.26 43.23 1.20
CA PRO A 174 -8.12 42.41 0.01
C PRO A 174 -6.89 41.52 0.13
N TYR A 175 -6.90 40.41 -0.62
CA TYR A 175 -5.72 39.60 -0.82
C TYR A 175 -4.74 40.33 -1.76
N THR A 176 -3.45 40.20 -1.46
CA THR A 176 -2.34 40.80 -2.20
C THR A 176 -2.21 40.18 -3.60
N SER A 177 -2.51 38.89 -3.73
CA SER A 177 -2.52 38.17 -5.00
C SER A 177 -3.46 36.96 -4.96
N LYS A 178 -3.67 36.33 -6.12
CA LYS A 178 -4.41 35.07 -6.23
C LYS A 178 -3.69 33.95 -5.48
N GLU A 179 -2.37 33.94 -5.54
CA GLU A 179 -1.52 32.95 -4.87
C GLU A 179 -1.67 33.04 -3.36
N GLU A 180 -1.71 34.25 -2.80
CA GLU A 180 -1.96 34.47 -1.38
C GLU A 180 -3.35 33.97 -0.96
N TYR A 181 -4.38 34.27 -1.76
CA TYR A 181 -5.73 33.76 -1.51
C TYR A 181 -5.77 32.23 -1.48
N LEU A 182 -5.17 31.57 -2.47
CA LEU A 182 -5.15 30.12 -2.56
C LEU A 182 -4.36 29.49 -1.40
N ASP A 183 -3.23 30.10 -1.01
CA ASP A 183 -2.40 29.56 0.07
C ASP A 183 -3.11 29.59 1.43
N ILE A 184 -3.69 30.74 1.79
CA ILE A 184 -4.43 30.90 3.04
C ILE A 184 -5.62 29.94 3.08
N ASN A 185 -6.45 29.92 2.05
CA ASN A 185 -7.69 29.12 2.06
C ASN A 185 -7.40 27.62 1.98
N TYR A 186 -6.39 27.19 1.22
CA TYR A 186 -6.03 25.77 1.14
C TYR A 186 -5.49 25.25 2.49
N ARG A 187 -4.63 26.01 3.16
CA ARG A 187 -4.10 25.63 4.49
C ARG A 187 -5.19 25.55 5.54
N LEU A 188 -6.10 26.53 5.57
CA LEU A 188 -7.25 26.52 6.47
C LEU A 188 -8.18 25.33 6.22
N LEU A 189 -8.50 25.06 4.94
CA LEU A 189 -9.34 23.92 4.56
C LEU A 189 -8.69 22.59 4.95
N ARG A 190 -7.40 22.42 4.64
CA ARG A 190 -6.64 21.22 5.00
C ARG A 190 -6.65 21.01 6.52
N GLU A 191 -6.44 22.07 7.28
CA GLU A 191 -6.51 22.01 8.74
C GLU A 191 -7.92 21.65 9.24
N GLU A 192 -8.97 22.27 8.69
CA GLU A 192 -10.36 21.94 9.06
C GLU A 192 -10.69 20.47 8.79
N CYS A 193 -10.21 19.91 7.66
CA CYS A 193 -10.42 18.51 7.32
C CYS A 193 -9.73 17.52 8.28
N PHE A 194 -8.54 17.86 8.79
CA PHE A 194 -7.69 16.90 9.49
C PHE A 194 -7.49 17.17 10.98
N ARG A 195 -7.90 18.33 11.50
CA ARG A 195 -7.76 18.70 12.93
C ARG A 195 -8.26 17.59 13.86
N ASN A 196 -9.50 17.14 13.67
CA ASN A 196 -10.10 16.11 14.54
C ASN A 196 -9.32 14.78 14.51
N LEU A 197 -8.73 14.45 13.35
CA LEU A 197 -7.91 13.26 13.20
C LEU A 197 -6.57 13.40 13.93
N CYS A 198 -5.87 14.52 13.74
CA CYS A 198 -4.58 14.79 14.39
C CYS A 198 -4.75 14.87 15.92
N ASP A 199 -5.70 15.69 16.39
CA ASP A 199 -6.01 15.83 17.82
C ASP A 199 -6.46 14.49 18.42
N GLY A 200 -7.29 13.73 17.70
CA GLY A 200 -7.77 12.41 18.11
C GLY A 200 -6.63 11.40 18.28
N ILE A 201 -5.69 11.35 17.33
CA ILE A 201 -4.51 10.49 17.39
C ILE A 201 -3.58 10.92 18.53
N GLN A 202 -3.34 12.22 18.71
CA GLN A 202 -2.48 12.72 19.78
C GLN A 202 -3.05 12.37 21.16
N ASN A 203 -4.34 12.66 21.38
CA ASN A 203 -5.04 12.33 22.63
C ASN A 203 -5.04 10.82 22.91
N PHE A 204 -5.22 10.00 21.87
CA PHE A 204 -5.12 8.54 22.00
C PHE A 204 -3.72 8.10 22.43
N ARG A 205 -2.67 8.69 21.89
CA ARG A 205 -1.29 8.33 22.24
C ARG A 205 -0.94 8.70 23.68
N GLU A 206 -1.33 9.90 24.11
CA GLU A 206 -1.00 10.42 25.45
C GLU A 206 -1.87 9.79 26.53
N ASN A 207 -3.18 9.67 26.28
CA ASN A 207 -4.16 9.36 27.32
C ASN A 207 -4.95 8.06 27.06
N GLN A 208 -4.78 7.41 25.90
CA GLN A 208 -5.62 6.28 25.45
C GLN A 208 -7.12 6.63 25.38
N ILE A 209 -7.43 7.92 25.26
CA ILE A 209 -8.80 8.45 25.15
C ILE A 209 -9.04 8.84 23.69
N CYS A 210 -10.14 8.37 23.13
CA CYS A 210 -10.65 8.83 21.85
C CYS A 210 -12.13 9.19 22.00
N GLU A 211 -12.49 10.43 21.67
CA GLU A 211 -13.90 10.83 21.63
C GLU A 211 -14.53 10.29 20.34
N ALA A 212 -15.35 9.23 20.45
CA ALA A 212 -15.99 8.57 19.31
C ALA A 212 -16.82 9.52 18.42
N GLN A 213 -17.27 10.66 18.95
CA GLN A 213 -17.97 11.71 18.22
C GLN A 213 -17.05 12.50 17.26
N LYS A 214 -15.77 12.62 17.59
CA LYS A 214 -14.76 13.34 16.80
C LYS A 214 -14.00 12.40 15.86
N MET A 215 -13.74 11.18 16.31
CA MET A 215 -12.99 10.18 15.54
C MET A 215 -13.44 8.77 15.94
N LYS A 216 -13.85 7.95 14.96
CA LYS A 216 -14.07 6.52 15.16
C LYS A 216 -12.76 5.77 15.05
N MET A 217 -12.49 4.89 16.02
CA MET A 217 -11.29 4.06 16.05
C MET A 217 -11.67 2.59 15.95
N TYR A 218 -11.04 1.90 15.02
CA TYR A 218 -11.27 0.48 14.76
C TYR A 218 -10.03 -0.33 15.10
N ARG A 219 -10.24 -1.48 15.74
CA ARG A 219 -9.28 -2.58 15.74
C ARG A 219 -9.46 -3.34 14.43
N ILE A 220 -8.46 -3.27 13.57
CA ILE A 220 -8.47 -3.95 12.28
C ILE A 220 -7.66 -5.24 12.33
N THR A 221 -8.10 -6.26 11.60
CA THR A 221 -7.29 -7.42 11.23
C THR A 221 -7.32 -7.58 9.71
N LEU A 222 -6.16 -7.86 9.12
CA LEU A 222 -6.06 -8.12 7.69
C LEU A 222 -6.64 -9.50 7.41
N HIS A 223 -7.72 -9.55 6.65
CA HIS A 223 -8.35 -10.81 6.23
C HIS A 223 -7.74 -11.33 4.93
N ARG A 224 -7.57 -10.46 3.93
CA ARG A 224 -7.01 -10.80 2.62
C ARG A 224 -6.38 -9.59 1.96
N ILE A 225 -5.38 -9.82 1.11
CA ILE A 225 -4.92 -8.81 0.14
C ILE A 225 -5.14 -9.38 -1.26
N THR A 226 -5.64 -8.56 -2.18
CA THR A 226 -5.85 -8.97 -3.58
C THR A 226 -5.43 -7.87 -4.54
N GLY A 227 -4.90 -8.26 -5.70
CA GLY A 227 -4.54 -7.35 -6.78
C GLY A 227 -5.69 -7.18 -7.78
N GLY A 228 -6.02 -5.95 -8.13
CA GLY A 228 -6.76 -5.61 -9.35
C GLY A 228 -5.82 -5.09 -10.45
N ASN A 229 -6.39 -4.73 -11.59
CA ASN A 229 -5.62 -4.26 -12.75
C ASN A 229 -4.72 -3.05 -12.43
N THR A 230 -5.21 -2.10 -11.64
CA THR A 230 -4.53 -0.83 -11.34
C THR A 230 -4.42 -0.53 -9.85
N GLN A 231 -4.97 -1.39 -8.99
CA GLN A 231 -5.10 -1.14 -7.56
C GLN A 231 -4.83 -2.41 -6.76
N ILE A 232 -4.29 -2.26 -5.55
CA ILE A 232 -4.18 -3.33 -4.56
C ILE A 232 -5.24 -3.08 -3.50
N PHE A 233 -6.02 -4.10 -3.21
CA PHE A 233 -7.12 -4.03 -2.26
C PHE A 233 -6.77 -4.79 -0.98
N LEU A 234 -6.97 -4.13 0.15
CA LEU A 234 -6.86 -4.73 1.48
C LEU A 234 -8.27 -5.03 1.98
N LEU A 235 -8.59 -6.31 2.16
CA LEU A 235 -9.81 -6.71 2.84
C LEU A 235 -9.53 -6.79 4.34
N LEU A 236 -10.14 -5.87 5.07
CA LEU A 236 -9.94 -5.68 6.50
C LEU A 236 -11.22 -6.09 7.25
N ASN A 237 -11.04 -6.84 8.34
CA ASN A 237 -12.08 -7.00 9.34
C ASN A 237 -11.91 -5.87 10.36
N CYS A 238 -12.97 -5.09 10.58
CA CYS A 238 -12.96 -3.92 11.45
C CYS A 238 -13.88 -4.17 12.65
N MET A 239 -13.34 -4.09 13.85
CA MET A 239 -14.10 -4.12 15.11
C MET A 239 -13.95 -2.77 15.80
N ASP A 240 -14.97 -2.29 16.50
CA ASP A 240 -14.84 -1.06 17.29
C ASP A 240 -13.77 -1.23 18.36
N TYR A 241 -12.89 -0.24 18.53
CA TYR A 241 -11.77 -0.35 19.46
C TYR A 241 -12.22 -0.33 20.93
N TYR A 242 -13.34 0.34 21.22
CA TYR A 242 -13.87 0.58 22.57
C TYR A 242 -15.23 -0.09 22.79
N GLU A 243 -15.41 -1.33 22.36
CA GLU A 243 -16.65 -2.08 22.66
C GLU A 243 -17.07 -1.87 24.12
N LYS A 244 -18.29 -1.38 24.32
CA LYS A 244 -18.85 -1.20 25.66
C LYS A 244 -18.98 -2.58 26.28
N GLU A 245 -18.30 -2.81 27.42
CA GLU A 245 -18.47 -4.03 28.24
C GLU A 245 -19.91 -4.22 28.78
N ASN A 246 -20.86 -3.32 28.51
CA ASN A 246 -22.23 -3.36 29.03
C ASN A 246 -23.27 -2.93 28.00
N SER A 247 -23.53 -3.74 26.97
CA SER A 247 -24.81 -3.67 26.24
C SER A 247 -25.33 -5.08 25.97
N LEU A 248 -26.01 -5.63 26.98
CA LEU A 248 -26.90 -6.79 26.87
C LEU A 248 -28.27 -6.41 26.29
N GLU A 249 -28.34 -5.36 25.48
CA GLU A 249 -29.58 -4.91 24.87
C GLU A 249 -29.40 -4.94 23.36
N GLU A 250 -30.10 -5.92 22.77
CA GLU A 250 -30.63 -6.00 21.42
C GLU A 250 -29.65 -5.67 20.29
N GLU A 251 -29.34 -6.72 19.51
CA GLU A 251 -28.75 -6.67 18.18
C GLU A 251 -29.61 -5.81 17.24
N GLU A 252 -29.56 -4.49 17.39
CA GLU A 252 -29.69 -3.61 16.24
C GLU A 252 -28.43 -3.81 15.43
N ASP A 253 -28.62 -4.36 14.25
CA ASP A 253 -27.67 -4.53 13.16
C ASP A 253 -27.16 -3.14 12.70
N THR A 254 -26.42 -2.45 13.57
CA THR A 254 -25.55 -1.35 13.17
C THR A 254 -24.36 -2.01 12.50
N SER A 255 -24.58 -2.50 11.29
CA SER A 255 -23.48 -2.73 10.36
C SER A 255 -22.65 -1.45 10.39
N ASN A 256 -21.48 -1.55 11.02
CA ASN A 256 -20.50 -0.49 11.17
C ASN A 256 -19.87 -0.27 9.79
N GLU A 257 -20.68 0.16 8.83
CA GLU A 257 -20.28 0.35 7.45
C GLU A 257 -19.45 1.61 7.40
N ILE A 258 -18.14 1.42 7.43
CA ILE A 258 -17.19 2.44 7.01
C ILE A 258 -17.64 2.90 5.62
N LEU A 259 -17.95 4.19 5.49
CA LEU A 259 -18.59 4.69 4.28
C LEU A 259 -17.66 4.53 3.08
N TYR A 260 -18.26 4.18 1.94
CA TYR A 260 -17.55 4.19 0.66
C TYR A 260 -16.95 5.58 0.40
N GLY A 261 -15.68 5.60 0.00
CA GLY A 261 -14.93 6.83 -0.25
C GLY A 261 -14.32 7.46 1.01
N SER A 262 -14.57 6.93 2.21
CA SER A 262 -13.89 7.40 3.42
C SER A 262 -12.39 7.16 3.35
N LEU A 263 -11.61 8.17 3.73
CA LEU A 263 -10.17 8.07 3.93
C LEU A 263 -9.90 7.40 5.28
N MET A 264 -9.10 6.34 5.27
CA MET A 264 -8.66 5.62 6.46
C MET A 264 -7.18 5.90 6.75
N CYS A 265 -6.89 6.18 8.02
CA CYS A 265 -5.54 6.26 8.57
C CYS A 265 -5.27 4.98 9.37
N ILE A 266 -4.34 4.16 8.88
CA ILE A 266 -4.04 2.84 9.45
C ILE A 266 -2.65 2.86 10.11
N SER A 267 -2.62 2.48 11.39
CA SER A 267 -1.40 2.35 12.18
C SER A 267 -1.13 0.87 12.47
N LEU A 268 0.06 0.38 12.10
CA LEU A 268 0.42 -1.03 12.29
C LEU A 268 0.93 -1.36 13.70
N ASN A 269 1.26 -0.34 14.50
CA ASN A 269 1.91 -0.51 15.80
C ASN A 269 1.23 0.28 16.93
N LYS A 270 0.06 0.87 16.65
CA LYS A 270 -0.69 1.77 17.56
C LYS A 270 0.03 3.06 17.95
N LYS A 271 1.26 3.28 17.48
CA LYS A 271 2.04 4.49 17.79
C LYS A 271 1.81 5.62 16.81
N PHE A 272 1.24 5.31 15.63
CA PHE A 272 0.95 6.28 14.56
C PHE A 272 2.21 7.02 14.05
N ASP A 273 3.38 6.41 14.24
CA ASP A 273 4.68 6.86 13.72
C ASP A 273 5.03 6.20 12.37
N ARG A 274 4.12 5.36 11.86
CA ARG A 274 4.18 4.67 10.57
C ARG A 274 2.77 4.46 10.06
N LEU A 275 2.34 5.32 9.15
CA LEU A 275 0.95 5.37 8.69
C LEU A 275 0.77 4.78 7.29
N ILE A 276 -0.34 4.10 7.11
CA ILE A 276 -0.84 3.68 5.80
C ILE A 276 -2.15 4.41 5.56
N TRP A 277 -2.23 5.11 4.44
CA TRP A 277 -3.45 5.77 4.00
C TRP A 277 -4.16 4.91 2.96
N ALA A 278 -5.46 4.74 3.12
CA ALA A 278 -6.29 3.96 2.21
C ALA A 278 -7.64 4.64 2.03
N THR A 279 -8.31 4.37 0.90
CA THR A 279 -9.70 4.79 0.70
C THR A 279 -10.59 3.56 0.71
N VAL A 280 -11.73 3.65 1.39
CA VAL A 280 -12.69 2.55 1.47
C VAL A 280 -13.39 2.40 0.13
N VAL A 281 -13.26 1.23 -0.47
CA VAL A 281 -13.93 0.87 -1.71
C VAL A 281 -15.12 -0.04 -1.43
N LYS A 282 -16.16 0.06 -2.27
CA LYS A 282 -17.31 -0.83 -2.16
C LYS A 282 -16.85 -2.25 -2.45
N CYS A 283 -17.16 -3.19 -1.56
CA CYS A 283 -16.87 -4.62 -1.78
C CYS A 283 -17.55 -5.03 -3.10
N ASP A 284 -16.77 -5.29 -4.16
CA ASP A 284 -17.30 -5.98 -5.33
C ASP A 284 -17.50 -7.45 -4.92
N PRO A 285 -18.72 -8.00 -5.03
CA PRO A 285 -18.95 -9.42 -4.73
C PRO A 285 -17.95 -10.35 -5.41
N ARG A 286 -17.37 -10.01 -6.57
CA ARG A 286 -16.34 -10.84 -7.23
C ARG A 286 -15.00 -10.88 -6.49
N LEU A 287 -14.62 -9.78 -5.84
CA LEU A 287 -13.44 -9.71 -4.95
C LEU A 287 -13.72 -10.41 -3.61
N CYS A 288 -14.99 -10.39 -3.19
CA CYS A 288 -15.44 -10.90 -1.89
C CYS A 288 -15.98 -12.35 -1.94
N ALA A 289 -16.27 -12.92 -3.12
CA ALA A 289 -16.90 -14.25 -3.30
C ALA A 289 -15.92 -15.41 -3.59
N GLN A 290 -14.61 -15.17 -3.60
CA GLN A 290 -13.62 -16.27 -3.56
C GLN A 290 -13.47 -16.87 -2.14
N SER A 291 -14.57 -16.90 -1.38
CA SER A 291 -14.65 -17.45 -0.03
C SER A 291 -15.98 -18.21 0.11
N ASN A 292 -15.99 -19.46 -0.34
CA ASN A 292 -16.84 -20.48 0.27
C ASN A 292 -16.34 -21.89 -0.08
N PRO A 293 -15.57 -22.55 0.80
CA PRO A 293 -15.40 -23.99 0.76
C PRO A 293 -16.29 -24.72 1.78
N ASN A 294 -17.35 -24.10 2.34
CA ASN A 294 -18.29 -24.79 3.24
C ASN A 294 -19.70 -24.18 3.22
N SER A 295 -20.41 -24.37 2.11
CA SER A 295 -21.88 -24.43 2.13
C SER A 295 -22.30 -25.87 1.82
N ASN A 296 -22.06 -26.78 2.77
CA ASN A 296 -22.66 -28.12 2.81
C ASN A 296 -22.39 -28.77 4.17
N ILE A 297 -23.05 -28.27 5.22
CA ILE A 297 -23.48 -29.14 6.32
C ILE A 297 -24.91 -28.71 6.65
N LYS A 298 -25.84 -29.63 6.39
CA LYS A 298 -27.25 -29.56 6.77
C LYS A 298 -27.40 -29.65 8.28
#